data_AF-A0A379GIC6-F1
#
_entry.id   AF-A0A379GIC6-F1
#
_cell.length_a   1.000
_cell.length_b   1.000
_cell.length_c   1.000
_cell.angle_alpha   90.00
_cell.angle_beta   90.00
_cell.angle_gamma   90.00
#
_symmetry.space_group_name_H-M   'P 1'
#
loop_
_entity.id
_entity.type
_entity.pdbx_description
1 polymer ?
#
loop_
_entity_poly.entity_id
_entity_poly.type
_entity_poly.pdbx_seq_one_letter_code
_entity_poly.pdbx_strand_id
1 'polypeptide(L)'
;MTLGTLFFILGLAGFMLAGDNLIFWAMAIAIFTFGELIYAPGEYMMIDNIAPLGMKASYFSAQSLGWLGAALNPLASGYILTTLPPISLFAILMGIAVLAWLCMLQGMNYSEKRIAA
;
A
#
# COMPACT_ATOMS: atom_id res chain seq x y z
N MET A 1 0.35 7.68 7.69
CA MET A 1 -0.13 6.80 6.60
C MET A 1 -0.66 7.59 5.41
N THR A 2 -1.54 8.57 5.61
CA THR A 2 -2.11 9.42 4.55
C THR A 2 -1.09 9.98 3.55
N LEU A 3 0.06 10.47 4.03
CA LEU A 3 1.11 11.00 3.15
C LEU A 3 1.68 9.93 2.21
N GLY A 4 1.90 8.70 2.71
CA GLY A 4 2.35 7.59 1.88
C GLY A 4 1.31 7.21 0.82
N THR A 5 0.02 7.24 1.18
CA THR A 5 -1.08 6.97 0.24
C THR A 5 -1.13 8.02 -0.85
N LEU A 6 -0.96 9.30 -0.49
CA LEU A 6 -0.88 10.40 -1.44
C LEU A 6 0.23 10.14 -2.49
N PHE A 7 1.43 9.75 -2.04
CA PHE A 7 2.54 9.42 -2.94
C PHE A 7 2.21 8.23 -3.86
N PHE A 8 1.55 7.18 -3.36
CA PHE A 8 1.07 6.09 -4.21
C PHE A 8 0.09 6.58 -5.28
N ILE A 9 -0.92 7.37 -4.90
CA ILE A 9 -1.92 7.89 -5.85
C ILE A 9 -1.26 8.78 -6.90
N LEU A 10 -0.35 9.67 -6.50
CA LEU A 10 0.35 10.56 -7.42
C LEU A 10 1.29 9.79 -8.36
N GLY A 11 2.01 8.78 -7.86
CA GLY A 11 2.85 7.91 -8.68
C GLY A 11 2.04 7.10 -9.70
N LEU A 12 0.93 6.50 -9.27
CA LEU A 12 0.02 5.74 -10.13
C LEU A 12 -0.66 6.63 -11.19
N ALA A 13 -1.08 7.84 -10.82
CA ALA A 13 -1.58 8.82 -11.77
C ALA A 13 -0.50 9.25 -12.77
N GLY A 14 0.75 9.38 -12.31
CA GLY A 14 1.91 9.60 -13.17
C GLY A 14 2.07 8.51 -14.23
N PHE A 15 1.97 7.23 -13.85
CA PHE A 15 2.03 6.11 -14.80
C PHE A 15 0.90 6.14 -15.83
N MET A 16 -0.31 6.53 -15.43
CA MET A 16 -1.44 6.65 -16.36
C MET A 16 -1.22 7.72 -17.43
N LEU A 17 -0.52 8.80 -17.08
CA LEU A 17 -0.29 9.96 -17.95
C LEU A 17 1.05 9.88 -18.71
N ALA A 18 1.92 8.93 -18.34
CA ALA A 18 3.27 8.85 -18.86
C ALA A 18 3.36 8.55 -20.36
N GLY A 19 2.41 7.79 -20.91
CA GLY A 19 2.47 7.30 -22.29
C GLY A 19 3.82 6.64 -22.58
N ASP A 20 4.47 7.04 -23.67
CA ASP A 20 5.78 6.53 -24.08
C ASP A 20 6.97 7.33 -23.49
N ASN A 21 6.73 8.30 -22.61
CA ASN A 21 7.78 9.17 -22.07
C ASN A 21 8.50 8.51 -20.89
N LEU A 22 9.69 7.95 -21.16
CA LEU A 22 10.52 7.28 -20.15
C LEU A 22 10.94 8.16 -18.97
N ILE A 23 11.16 9.46 -19.19
CA ILE A 23 11.52 10.38 -18.11
C ILE A 23 10.34 10.55 -17.16
N PHE A 24 9.12 10.65 -17.71
CA PHE A 24 7.94 10.79 -16.88
C PHE A 24 7.64 9.50 -16.09
N TRP A 25 7.86 8.33 -16.71
CA TRP A 25 7.87 7.05 -16.01
C TRP A 25 8.85 7.03 -14.83
N ALA A 26 10.10 7.47 -15.04
CA ALA A 26 11.11 7.50 -13.98
C ALA A 26 10.71 8.42 -12.82
N MET A 27 10.13 9.59 -13.12
CA MET A 27 9.61 10.50 -12.08
C MET A 27 8.43 9.87 -11.32
N ALA A 28 7.51 9.20 -12.01
CA ALA A 28 6.39 8.51 -11.39
C ALA A 28 6.84 7.36 -10.47
N ILE A 29 7.86 6.58 -10.87
CA ILE A 29 8.49 5.56 -10.02
C ILE A 29 9.04 6.20 -8.75
N ALA A 30 9.83 7.27 -8.87
CA ALA A 30 10.42 7.94 -7.71
C ALA A 30 9.35 8.41 -6.71
N ILE A 31 8.27 9.03 -7.20
CA ILE A 31 7.14 9.46 -6.38
C ILE A 31 6.47 8.27 -5.71
N PHE A 32 6.19 7.19 -6.45
CA PHE A 32 5.58 5.98 -5.91
C PHE A 32 6.44 5.34 -4.80
N THR A 33 7.75 5.26 -4.99
CA THR A 33 8.71 4.70 -4.02
C THR A 33 8.79 5.51 -2.72
N PHE A 34 8.57 6.82 -2.75
CA PHE A 34 8.41 7.59 -1.50
C PHE A 34 7.19 7.12 -0.69
N GLY A 35 6.12 6.69 -1.37
CA GLY A 35 4.99 6.03 -0.71
C GLY A 35 5.41 4.75 0.00
N GLU A 36 6.19 3.90 -0.67
CA GLU A 36 6.71 2.64 -0.11
C GLU A 36 7.60 2.90 1.11
N LEU A 37 8.50 3.88 1.03
CA LEU A 37 9.40 4.27 2.12
C LEU A 37 8.66 4.72 3.38
N ILE A 38 7.47 5.31 3.23
CA ILE A 38 6.63 5.71 4.36
C ILE A 38 5.81 4.51 4.87
N TYR A 39 5.24 3.72 3.97
CA TYR A 39 4.36 2.61 4.32
C TYR A 39 5.10 1.46 4.99
N ALA A 40 6.27 1.07 4.48
CA ALA A 40 7.03 -0.06 4.99
C ALA A 40 7.29 0.04 6.50
N PRO A 41 7.95 1.08 7.05
CA PRO A 41 8.12 1.21 8.49
C PRO A 41 6.81 1.50 9.23
N GLY A 42 5.89 2.23 8.60
CA GLY A 42 4.63 2.63 9.24
C GLY A 42 3.71 1.47 9.58
N GLU A 43 3.63 0.46 8.70
CA GLU A 43 2.88 -0.76 8.96
C GLU A 43 3.46 -1.53 10.16
N TYR A 44 4.79 -1.72 10.19
CA TYR A 44 5.45 -2.41 11.31
C TYR A 44 5.24 -1.66 12.63
N MET A 45 5.34 -0.34 12.63
CA MET A 45 5.10 0.49 13.82
C MET A 45 3.65 0.38 14.30
N MET A 46 2.67 0.39 13.38
CA MET A 46 1.26 0.22 13.74
C MET A 46 1.03 -1.12 14.44
N ILE A 47 1.61 -2.19 13.89
CA ILE A 47 1.44 -3.55 14.42
C ILE A 47 2.09 -3.69 15.80
N ASP A 48 3.26 -3.10 15.99
CA ASP A 48 3.94 -3.09 17.28
C ASP A 48 3.08 -2.43 18.37
N ASN A 49 2.39 -1.33 18.03
CA ASN A 49 1.56 -0.59 18.97
C ASN A 49 0.22 -1.28 19.29
N ILE A 50 -0.42 -1.94 18.32
CA ILE A 50 -1.66 -2.68 18.58
C ILE A 50 -1.42 -3.98 19.34
N ALA A 51 -0.24 -4.58 19.23
CA ALA A 51 0.09 -5.88 19.82
C ALA A 51 0.15 -5.81 21.36
N PRO A 52 -0.61 -6.65 22.09
CA PRO A 52 -0.48 -6.81 23.54
C PRO A 52 0.91 -7.23 23.99
N LEU A 53 1.24 -6.96 25.26
CA LEU A 53 2.49 -7.41 25.87
C LEU A 53 2.60 -8.95 25.75
N GLY A 54 3.75 -9.42 25.27
CA GLY A 54 3.99 -10.85 25.03
C GLY A 54 3.35 -11.43 23.76
N MET A 55 2.52 -10.68 23.04
CA MET A 55 1.82 -11.17 21.83
C MET A 55 2.41 -10.66 20.50
N LYS A 56 3.49 -9.85 20.54
CA LYS A 56 4.10 -9.25 19.34
C LYS A 56 4.45 -10.29 18.27
N ALA A 57 5.00 -11.43 18.66
CA ALA A 57 5.35 -12.51 17.72
C ALA A 57 4.13 -13.03 16.96
N SER A 58 3.00 -13.24 17.63
CA SER A 58 1.76 -13.68 16.99
C SER A 58 1.21 -12.63 16.02
N TYR A 59 1.25 -11.35 16.38
CA TYR A 59 0.78 -10.26 15.52
C TYR A 59 1.65 -10.10 14.26
N PHE A 60 2.98 -10.15 14.37
CA PHE A 60 3.86 -10.14 13.21
C PHE A 60 3.76 -11.42 12.36
N SER A 61 3.47 -12.58 12.98
CA SER A 61 3.17 -13.80 12.23
C SER A 61 1.89 -13.67 11.40
N ALA A 62 0.85 -13.01 11.95
CA ALA A 62 -0.37 -12.71 11.21
C ALA A 62 -0.11 -11.70 10.09
N GLN A 63 0.73 -10.69 10.30
CA GLN A 63 1.14 -9.74 9.27
C GLN A 63 1.79 -10.43 8.06
N SER A 64 2.54 -11.50 8.29
CA SER A 64 3.18 -12.27 7.22
C SER A 64 2.16 -12.86 6.23
N LEU A 65 0.87 -12.96 6.57
CA LEU A 65 -0.17 -13.31 5.60
C LEU A 65 -0.30 -12.29 4.46
N GLY A 66 0.15 -11.05 4.65
CA GLY A 66 0.22 -10.02 3.60
C GLY A 66 1.07 -10.44 2.39
N TRP A 67 2.04 -11.34 2.59
CA TRP A 67 2.84 -11.91 1.50
C TRP A 67 2.02 -12.71 0.50
N LEU A 68 0.85 -13.25 0.90
CA LEU A 68 -0.07 -13.89 -0.03
C LEU A 68 -0.63 -12.88 -1.04
N GLY A 69 -0.92 -11.64 -0.60
CA GLY A 69 -1.33 -10.57 -1.50
C GLY A 69 -0.24 -10.23 -2.52
N ALA A 70 1.02 -10.18 -2.08
CA ALA A 70 2.16 -9.97 -2.97
C ALA A 70 2.31 -11.10 -4.00
N ALA A 71 2.14 -12.36 -3.58
CA ALA A 71 2.18 -13.51 -4.47
C ALA A 71 1.03 -13.55 -5.49
N LEU A 72 -0.16 -13.10 -5.10
CA LEU A 72 -1.34 -13.04 -5.98
C LEU A 72 -1.30 -11.87 -6.97
N ASN A 73 -0.53 -10.82 -6.68
CA ASN A 73 -0.51 -9.59 -7.48
C ASN A 73 -0.12 -9.80 -8.96
N PRO A 74 0.91 -10.59 -9.33
CA PRO A 74 1.23 -10.84 -10.75
C PRO A 74 0.11 -11.55 -11.50
N LEU A 75 -0.61 -12.47 -10.86
CA LEU A 75 -1.73 -13.18 -11.46
C LEU A 75 -2.91 -12.22 -11.72
N ALA A 76 -3.27 -11.41 -10.72
CA ALA A 76 -4.35 -10.44 -10.84
C ALA A 76 -4.02 -9.34 -11.87
N SER A 77 -2.83 -8.75 -11.80
CA SER A 77 -2.39 -7.71 -12.73
C SER A 77 -2.23 -8.25 -14.16
N GLY A 78 -1.70 -9.46 -14.34
CA GLY A 78 -1.63 -10.12 -15.64
C GLY A 78 -3.02 -10.37 -16.25
N TYR A 79 -3.97 -10.85 -15.45
CA TYR A 79 -5.35 -11.01 -15.90
C TYR A 79 -5.99 -9.67 -16.31
N ILE A 80 -5.80 -8.62 -15.51
CA ILE A 80 -6.30 -7.26 -15.82
C ILE A 80 -5.71 -6.78 -17.15
N LEU A 81 -4.39 -6.89 -17.34
CA LEU A 81 -3.72 -6.38 -18.54
C LEU A 81 -4.04 -7.17 -19.82
N THR A 82 -4.53 -8.41 -19.70
CA THR A 82 -4.93 -9.25 -20.84
C THR A 82 -6.40 -9.08 -21.22
N THR A 83 -7.24 -8.57 -20.31
CA THR A 83 -8.70 -8.47 -20.49
C THR A 83 -9.22 -7.04 -20.54
N LEU A 84 -8.50 -6.07 -19.99
CA LEU A 84 -8.90 -4.68 -19.87
C LEU A 84 -7.85 -3.72 -20.45
N PRO A 85 -8.21 -2.46 -20.77
CA PRO A 85 -7.24 -1.45 -21.20
C PRO A 85 -6.15 -1.22 -20.14
N PRO A 86 -4.86 -1.04 -20.48
CA PRO A 86 -3.78 -0.94 -19.49
C PRO A 86 -3.99 0.08 -18.37
N ILE A 87 -4.68 1.18 -18.68
CA ILE A 87 -5.01 2.25 -17.72
C ILE A 87 -5.87 1.75 -16.54
N SER A 88 -6.64 0.67 -16.73
CA SER A 88 -7.47 0.10 -15.67
C SER A 88 -6.65 -0.49 -14.53
N LEU A 89 -5.43 -0.99 -14.80
CA LEU A 89 -4.55 -1.53 -13.76
C LEU A 89 -4.23 -0.45 -12.72
N PHE A 90 -3.79 0.72 -13.17
CA PHE A 90 -3.44 1.83 -12.29
C PHE A 90 -4.66 2.36 -11.53
N ALA A 91 -5.83 2.46 -12.19
CA ALA A 91 -7.07 2.87 -11.54
C ALA A 91 -7.50 1.90 -10.43
N ILE A 92 -7.41 0.58 -10.69
CA ILE A 92 -7.71 -0.46 -9.70
C ILE A 92 -6.72 -0.39 -8.53
N LEU A 93 -5.42 -0.27 -8.81
CA LEU A 93 -4.39 -0.15 -7.77
C LEU A 93 -4.58 1.11 -6.91
N MET A 94 -5.01 2.23 -7.49
CA MET A 94 -5.37 3.43 -6.73
C MET A 94 -6.56 3.15 -5.79
N GLY A 95 -7.59 2.47 -6.27
CA GLY A 95 -8.72 2.04 -5.44
C GLY A 95 -8.27 1.13 -4.28
N ILE A 96 -7.42 0.14 -4.56
CA ILE A 96 -6.86 -0.75 -3.54
C ILE A 96 -6.00 0.02 -2.53
N ALA A 97 -5.20 0.99 -2.97
CA ALA A 97 -4.39 1.83 -2.09
C ALA A 97 -5.26 2.67 -1.14
N VAL A 98 -6.38 3.20 -1.63
CA VAL A 98 -7.35 3.91 -0.78
C VAL A 98 -8.01 2.95 0.22
N LEU A 99 -8.41 1.75 -0.20
CA LEU A 99 -8.98 0.74 0.72
C LEU A 99 -7.96 0.34 1.79
N ALA A 100 -6.71 0.09 1.41
CA ALA A 100 -5.63 -0.21 2.34
C ALA A 100 -5.39 0.94 3.32
N TRP A 101 -5.42 2.18 2.85
CA TRP A 101 -5.33 3.36 3.71
C TRP A 101 -6.46 3.44 4.73
N LEU A 102 -7.72 3.18 4.33
CA LEU A 102 -8.86 3.15 5.25
C LEU A 102 -8.67 2.07 6.33
N CYS A 103 -8.20 0.88 5.97
CA CYS A 103 -7.88 -0.18 6.94
C CYS A 103 -6.76 0.24 7.90
N MET A 104 -5.70 0.90 7.39
CA MET A 104 -4.60 1.41 8.22
C MET A 104 -5.07 2.48 9.21
N LEU A 105 -5.97 3.38 8.80
CA LEU A 105 -6.54 4.38 9.71
C LEU A 105 -7.33 3.72 10.85
N GLN A 106 -8.08 2.65 10.55
CA GLN A 106 -8.77 1.89 11.59
C GLN A 106 -7.79 1.25 12.58
N GLY A 107 -6.71 0.64 12.08
CA GLY A 107 -5.66 0.06 12.92
C GLY A 107 -4.97 1.10 13.81
N MET A 108 -4.63 2.27 13.26
CA MET A 108 -4.04 3.38 14.02
C MET A 108 -4.98 3.92 15.11
N ASN A 109 -6.27 4.09 14.81
CA ASN A 109 -7.25 4.55 15.80
C ASN A 109 -7.40 3.57 16.96
N TYR A 110 -7.25 2.27 16.71
CA TYR A 110 -7.25 1.26 17.77
C TYR A 110 -5.98 1.35 18.64
N SER A 111 -4.83 1.59 18.01
CA SER A 111 -3.56 1.83 18.70
C SER A 111 -3.65 3.01 19.67
N GLU A 112 -4.19 4.15 19.25
CA GLU A 112 -4.31 5.35 20.11
C GLU A 112 -5.20 5.11 21.33
N LYS A 113 -6.36 4.46 21.15
CA LYS A 113 -7.27 4.14 22.25
C LYS A 113 -6.64 3.25 23.32
N ARG A 114 -5.74 2.35 22.91
CA ARG A 114 -5.05 1.45 23.83
C ARG A 114 -3.94 2.14 24.61
N ILE A 115 -3.26 3.12 24.02
CA ILE A 115 -2.23 3.92 24.73
C ILE A 115 -2.90 4.85 25.76
N ALA A 116 -4.12 5.32 25.48
CA ALA A 116 -4.87 6.20 26.37
C ALA A 116 -5.59 5.47 27.53
N ALA A 117 -5.62 4.13 27.55
CA ALA A 117 -6.27 3.29 28.55
C ALA A 117 -5.26 2.64 29.50
#